data_AF-A0A453J0X6-F1
#
_entry.id   AF-A0A453J0X6-F1
#
_cell.length_a   1.000
_cell.length_b   1.000
_cell.length_c   1.000
_cell.angle_alpha   90.00
_cell.angle_beta   90.00
_cell.angle_gamma   90.00
#
_symmetry.space_group_name_H-M   'P 1'
#
loop_
_entity.id
_entity.type
_entity.pdbx_description
1 polymer ?
#
loop_
_entity_poly.entity_id
_entity_poly.type
_entity_poly.pdbx_seq_one_letter_code
_entity_poly.pdbx_strand_id
1 'polypeptide(L)' 'MNVAFMLQWVWRILWGDGGLWLQLLQAKYLRGEPLLACSRSGGSQLWKSIQRIKEDIRLGVFFSTGNGEGTQF' A
#
# COMPACT_ATOMS: atom_id res chain seq x y z
N MET A 1 13.53 -8.16 -9.39
CA MET A 1 13.06 -7.26 -8.31
C MET A 1 12.70 -8.12 -7.11
N ASN A 2 13.22 -7.82 -5.92
CA ASN A 2 12.99 -8.68 -4.75
C ASN A 2 11.57 -8.44 -4.20
N VAL A 3 10.67 -9.40 -4.44
CA VAL A 3 9.25 -9.33 -4.03
C VAL A 3 9.11 -9.29 -2.52
N ALA A 4 9.90 -10.09 -1.79
CA ALA A 4 9.83 -10.17 -0.33
C ALA A 4 10.17 -8.84 0.34
N PHE A 5 11.24 -8.18 -0.11
CA PHE A 5 11.61 -6.85 0.36
C PHE A 5 10.46 -5.87 0.16
N MET A 6 9.88 -5.85 -1.03
CA MET A 6 8.84 -4.89 -1.35
C MET A 6 7.51 -5.19 -0.64
N LEU A 7 7.21 -6.46 -0.34
CA LEU A 7 6.09 -6.84 0.50
C LEU A 7 6.25 -6.26 1.92
N GLN A 8 7.47 -6.33 2.48
CA GLN A 8 7.79 -5.73 3.78
C GLN A 8 7.58 -4.21 3.78
N TRP A 9 7.91 -3.53 2.69
CA TRP A 9 7.66 -2.09 2.53
C TRP A 9 6.16 -1.77 2.47
N VAL A 10 5.40 -2.52 1.68
CA VAL A 10 3.94 -2.33 1.62
C VAL A 10 3.30 -2.58 2.98
N TRP A 11 3.75 -3.62 3.69
CA TRP A 11 3.27 -3.92 5.04
C TRP A 11 3.47 -2.76 6.02
N ARG A 12 4.66 -2.14 6.01
CA ARG A 12 4.95 -0.93 6.80
C ARG A 12 4.07 0.26 6.44
N ILE A 13 3.78 0.45 5.16
CA ILE A 13 2.88 1.50 4.69
C ILE A 13 1.44 1.26 5.15
N LEU A 14 0.97 0.01 5.12
CA LEU A 14 -0.38 -0.37 5.53
C LEU A 14 -0.59 -0.25 7.04
N TRP A 15 0.41 -0.66 7.85
CA TRP A 15 0.33 -0.57 9.31
C TRP A 15 0.69 0.80 9.90
N GLY A 16 1.07 1.77 9.08
CA GLY A 16 1.45 3.09 9.58
C GLY A 16 2.80 3.10 10.31
N ASP A 17 3.58 2.02 10.22
CA ASP A 17 4.84 1.86 10.94
C ASP A 17 6.02 2.41 10.14
N GLY A 18 5.97 3.73 9.97
CA GLY A 18 7.04 4.51 9.39
C GLY A 18 6.86 5.94 9.84
N GLY A 19 7.87 6.51 10.48
CA GLY A 19 7.80 7.90 10.91
C GLY A 19 7.81 8.88 9.73
N LEU A 20 8.82 9.74 9.70
CA LEU A 20 8.88 10.86 8.76
C LEU A 20 8.92 10.44 7.28
N TRP A 21 9.53 9.29 6.97
CA TRP A 21 9.58 8.77 5.59
C TRP A 21 8.19 8.35 5.07
N LEU A 22 7.33 7.82 5.94
CA LEU A 22 5.98 7.41 5.56
C LEU A 22 5.10 8.63 5.36
N GLN A 23 5.21 9.63 6.23
CA GLN A 23 4.52 10.91 6.07
C GLN A 23 4.90 11.59 4.75
N LEU A 24 6.20 11.59 4.40
CA LEU A 24 6.67 12.12 3.13
C LEU A 24 6.12 11.31 1.93
N LEU A 25 6.13 9.98 2.04
CA LEU A 25 5.58 9.10 1.01
C LEU A 25 4.06 9.31 0.85
N GLN A 26 3.35 9.45 1.96
CA GLN A 26 1.92 9.72 2.00
C GLN A 26 1.59 11.06 1.36
N ALA A 27 2.28 12.13 1.75
CA ALA A 27 2.10 13.46 1.17
C ALA A 27 2.41 13.49 -0.33
N LYS A 28 3.45 12.76 -0.76
CA LYS A 28 3.90 12.78 -2.16
C LYS A 28 3.03 11.92 -3.07
N TYR A 29 2.61 10.75 -2.61
CA TYR A 29 2.02 9.71 -3.46
C TYR A 29 0.62 9.27 -3.05
N LEU A 30 0.28 9.25 -1.75
CA LEU A 30 -1.04 8.80 -1.30
C LEU A 30 -2.07 9.93 -1.25
N ARG A 31 -1.66 11.17 -0.94
CA ARG A 31 -2.54 12.37 -0.93
C ARG A 31 -3.85 12.18 -0.16
N GLY A 32 -3.85 11.35 0.90
CA GLY A 32 -5.04 11.04 1.70
C GLY A 32 -5.86 9.86 1.21
N GLU A 33 -5.55 9.30 0.05
CA GLU A 33 -6.18 8.08 -0.47
C GLU A 33 -5.50 6.83 0.10
N PRO A 34 -6.25 5.73 0.32
CA PRO A 34 -5.66 4.45 0.69
C PRO A 34 -4.73 3.96 -0.44
N LEU A 35 -3.67 3.21 -0.09
CA LEU A 35 -2.69 2.70 -1.07
C LEU A 35 -3.36 1.95 -2.24
N LEU A 36 -4.48 1.28 -1.95
CA LEU A 36 -5.28 0.55 -2.92
C LEU A 36 -6.06 1.46 -3.88
N ALA A 37 -6.35 2.72 -3.54
CA ALA A 37 -7.05 3.65 -4.43
C ALA A 37 -6.10 4.50 -5.30
N CYS A 38 -4.82 4.65 -4.92
CA CYS A 38 -3.88 5.48 -5.69
C CYS A 38 -3.60 4.94 -7.11
N SER A 39 -3.57 5.85 -8.09
CA SER A 39 -3.27 5.55 -9.50
C SER A 39 -1.79 5.20 -9.73
N ARG A 40 -1.56 4.35 -10.74
CA ARG A 40 -0.23 3.92 -11.21
C ARG A 40 0.50 4.98 -12.05
N SER A 41 -0.20 6.05 -12.45
CA SER A 41 0.33 7.02 -13.42
C SER A 41 1.33 8.00 -12.78
N GLY A 42 2.61 7.85 -13.12
CA GLY A 42 3.69 8.75 -12.71
C GLY A 42 4.30 8.39 -11.36
N GLY A 43 5.63 8.53 -11.24
CA GLY A 43 6.35 8.26 -9.99
C GLY A 43 7.74 7.64 -10.20
N SER A 44 8.46 7.50 -9.08
CA SER A 44 9.78 6.86 -9.05
C SER A 44 9.68 5.37 -9.36
N GLN A 45 10.81 4.73 -9.70
CA GLN A 45 10.85 3.29 -9.91
C GLN A 45 10.34 2.53 -8.67
N LEU A 46 10.67 3.02 -7.46
CA LEU A 46 10.16 2.52 -6.20
C LEU A 46 8.62 2.57 -6.13
N TRP A 47 8.00 3.69 -6.54
CA TRP A 47 6.54 3.82 -6.57
C TRP A 47 5.89 2.84 -7.56
N LYS A 48 6.46 2.70 -8.76
CA LYS A 48 5.98 1.74 -9.77
C LYS A 48 6.04 0.30 -9.27
N SER A 49 7.09 -0.02 -8.51
CA SER A 49 7.28 -1.34 -7.93
C SER A 49 6.34 -1.61 -6.74
N ILE A 50 6.06 -0.62 -5.90
CA ILE A 50 5.01 -0.69 -4.86
C ILE A 50 3.64 -0.92 -5.51
N GLN A 51 3.31 -0.15 -6.55
CA GLN A 51 2.04 -0.29 -7.29
C GLN A 51 1.92 -1.65 -8.01
N ARG A 52 3.03 -2.28 -8.41
CA ARG A 52 3.00 -3.65 -8.99
C ARG A 52 2.61 -4.69 -7.94
N ILE A 53 3.16 -4.58 -6.73
CA ILE A 53 2.90 -5.53 -5.65
C ILE A 53 1.55 -5.29 -4.99
N LYS A 54 1.01 -4.07 -5.06
CA LYS A 54 -0.40 -3.83 -4.76
C LYS A 54 -1.34 -4.76 -5.53
N GLU A 55 -1.07 -5.04 -6.80
CA GLU A 55 -1.88 -5.99 -7.58
C GLU A 55 -1.66 -7.43 -7.09
N ASP A 56 -0.43 -7.82 -6.77
CA ASP A 56 -0.14 -9.13 -6.18
C ASP A 56 -0.82 -9.31 -4.81
N ILE A 57 -0.89 -8.24 -4.01
CA ILE A 57 -1.59 -8.19 -2.72
C ILE A 57 -3.10 -8.26 -2.92
N ARG A 58 -3.66 -7.53 -3.89
CA ARG A 58 -5.09 -7.62 -4.23
C ARG A 58 -5.50 -9.03 -4.65
N LEU A 59 -4.59 -9.76 -5.30
CA LEU A 59 -4.83 -11.13 -5.76
C LEU A 59 -4.56 -12.19 -4.67
N GLY A 60 -3.65 -11.94 -3.72
CA GLY A 60 -3.17 -12.93 -2.76
C GLY A 60 -3.44 -12.66 -1.28
N VAL A 61 -3.78 -11.43 -0.89
CA VAL A 61 -4.02 -11.05 0.51
C VAL A 61 -5.53 -10.96 0.75
N PHE A 62 -6.07 -11.97 1.41
CA PHE A 62 -7.37 -11.89 2.05
C PHE A 62 -7.22 -11.11 3.36
N PHE A 63 -7.82 -9.93 3.44
CA PHE A 63 -8.07 -9.29 4.73
C PHE A 63 -9.17 -10.10 5.42
N SER A 64 -8.82 -10.85 6.47
CA SER A 64 -9.82 -11.36 7.40
C SER A 64 -10.29 -10.17 8.24
N THR A 65 -11.30 -9.47 7.72
CA THR A 65 -12.07 -8.53 8.54
C THR A 65 -12.77 -9.39 9.60
N GLY A 66 -12.36 -9.29 10.86
CA GLY A 66 -13.13 -9.86 11.97
C GLY A 66 -14.55 -9.27 12.01
N ASN A 67 -15.44 -9.87 12.80
CA ASN A 67 -16.88 -9.55 12.95
C ASN A 67 -17.36 -8.34 12.13
N GLY A 68 -17.98 -8.63 10.99
CA GLY A 68 -18.39 -7.68 9.93
C GLY A 68 -19.44 -6.64 10.31
N GLU A 69 -19.37 -6.05 11.51
CA GLU A 69 -20.23 -4.95 11.96
C GLU A 69 -19.83 -3.59 11.34
N GLY A 70 -18.66 -3.49 10.69
CA GLY A 70 -18.12 -2.22 10.20
C GLY A 70 -18.07 -2.03 8.67
N THR A 71 -18.55 -2.98 7.86
CA THR A 71 -18.39 -2.93 6.40
C THR A 71 -19.73 -2.59 5.72
N GLN A 72 -19.90 -1.35 5.26
CA GLN A 72 -20.96 -0.99 4.32
C GLN A 72 -20.42 -1.08 2.88
N PHE A 73 -21.15 -1.78 2.02
CA PHE A 73 -20.88 -1.95 0.59
C PHE A 73 -21.35 -0.74 -0.23
#